data_AF-A0A166GPX3-F1
#
_entry.id   AF-A0A166GPX3-F1
#
_cell.length_a   1.000
_cell.length_b   1.000
_cell.length_c   1.000
_cell.angle_alpha   90.00
_cell.angle_beta   90.00
_cell.angle_gamma   90.00
#
_symmetry.space_group_name_H-M   'P 1'
#
loop_
_entity.id
_entity.type
_entity.pdbx_description
1 polymer ?
#
loop_
_entity_poly.entity_id
_entity_poly.type
_entity_poly.pdbx_seq_one_letter_code
_entity_poly.pdbx_strand_id
1 'polypeptide(L)'
;MQHFSHHYQSDISRQQFDLIRQDLEASRKRTHPKHIDPYDIFCAMLYVLKNGCTWRDLPADFPKWSTVYYYWMNWSKAPTPDKPALLTQVLKKLG
;
A
#
# COMPACT_ATOMS: atom_id res chain seq x y z
N MET A 1 -3.32 -11.11 13.29
CA MET A 1 -3.11 -9.92 12.43
C MET A 1 -3.87 -8.78 13.08
N GLN A 2 -3.35 -7.56 13.03
CA GLN A 2 -4.12 -6.38 13.42
C GLN A 2 -5.33 -6.29 12.47
N HIS A 3 -6.49 -5.95 13.02
CA HIS A 3 -7.72 -5.80 12.26
C HIS A 3 -7.97 -4.32 12.06
N PHE A 4 -8.10 -3.92 10.80
CA PHE A 4 -8.43 -2.56 10.39
C PHE A 4 -9.78 -2.62 9.70
N SER A 5 -10.67 -1.69 10.06
CA SER A 5 -12.03 -1.64 9.53
C SER A 5 -12.22 -0.29 8.86
N HIS A 6 -11.73 -0.18 7.62
CA HIS A 6 -11.83 1.01 6.79
C HIS A 6 -12.74 0.73 5.58
N HIS A 7 -13.55 1.71 5.21
CA HIS A 7 -14.48 1.64 4.08
C HIS A 7 -14.58 3.00 3.39
N TYR A 8 -13.48 3.41 2.76
CA TYR A 8 -13.41 4.68 2.05
C TYR A 8 -13.66 4.51 0.56
N GLN A 9 -14.09 5.59 -0.08
CA GLN A 9 -14.24 5.64 -1.53
C GLN A 9 -12.91 5.46 -2.29
N SER A 10 -11.77 5.57 -1.60
CA SER A 10 -10.43 5.26 -2.14
C SER A 10 -10.12 3.78 -2.16
N ASP A 11 -10.85 2.97 -1.41
CA ASP A 11 -10.49 1.58 -1.20
C ASP A 11 -10.86 0.75 -2.43
N ILE A 12 -10.00 -0.20 -2.77
CA ILE A 12 -10.26 -1.19 -3.80
C ILE A 12 -10.83 -2.45 -3.20
N SER A 13 -11.51 -3.24 -4.02
CA SER A 13 -12.00 -4.55 -3.56
C SER A 13 -10.82 -5.47 -3.24
N ARG A 14 -11.05 -6.43 -2.34
CA ARG A 14 -10.04 -7.46 -2.06
C ARG A 14 -9.67 -8.27 -3.31
N GLN A 15 -10.63 -8.48 -4.22
CA GLN A 15 -10.38 -9.15 -5.50
C GLN A 15 -9.42 -8.35 -6.40
N GLN A 16 -9.60 -7.03 -6.47
CA GLN A 16 -8.67 -6.16 -7.19
C GLN A 16 -7.28 -6.18 -6.54
N PHE A 17 -7.24 -6.17 -5.20
CA PHE A 17 -5.99 -6.27 -4.47
C PHE A 17 -5.27 -7.60 -4.70
N ASP A 18 -5.99 -8.71 -4.78
CA ASP A 18 -5.39 -10.03 -4.99
C ASP A 18 -4.62 -10.13 -6.32
N LEU A 19 -5.01 -9.36 -7.35
CA LEU A 19 -4.28 -9.26 -8.63
C LEU A 19 -2.87 -8.69 -8.49
N ILE A 20 -2.66 -7.82 -7.49
CA ILE A 20 -1.40 -7.09 -7.25
C ILE A 20 -0.66 -7.58 -6.01
N ARG A 21 -1.32 -8.40 -5.19
CA ARG A 21 -0.81 -8.89 -3.90
C ARG A 21 0.55 -9.56 -4.04
N GLN A 22 0.69 -10.44 -5.03
CA GLN A 22 1.92 -11.19 -5.26
C GLN A 22 3.11 -10.27 -5.55
N ASP A 23 2.91 -9.21 -6.34
CA ASP A 23 3.98 -8.26 -6.67
C ASP A 23 4.43 -7.47 -5.42
N LEU A 24 3.47 -7.04 -4.61
CA LEU A 24 3.72 -6.29 -3.37
C LEU A 24 4.43 -7.14 -2.31
N GLU A 25 4.05 -8.41 -2.19
CA GLU A 25 4.69 -9.37 -1.27
C GLU A 25 6.10 -9.76 -1.74
N ALA A 26 6.32 -9.95 -3.04
CA ALA A 26 7.61 -10.31 -3.62
C ALA A 26 8.69 -9.22 -3.46
N SER A 27 8.27 -7.96 -3.36
CA SER A 27 9.18 -6.81 -3.20
C SER A 27 9.96 -6.81 -1.87
N ARG A 28 9.49 -7.52 -0.84
CA ARG A 28 10.08 -7.44 0.50
C ARG A 28 10.98 -8.63 0.84
N LYS A 29 12.19 -8.32 1.32
CA LYS A 29 12.97 -9.27 2.12
C LYS A 29 12.23 -9.48 3.45
N ARG A 30 11.75 -10.70 3.70
CA ARG A 30 11.10 -11.10 4.96
C ARG A 30 12.13 -11.04 6.10
N THR A 31 12.20 -9.91 6.80
CA THR A 31 13.11 -9.74 7.95
C THR A 31 12.42 -9.87 9.31
N HIS A 32 11.09 -9.78 9.37
CA HIS A 32 10.29 -10.13 10.54
C HIS A 32 8.83 -10.38 10.14
N PRO A 33 8.13 -11.39 10.70
CA PRO A 33 6.68 -11.52 10.52
C PRO A 33 5.99 -10.24 11.00
N LYS A 34 5.36 -9.50 10.10
CA LYS A 34 4.52 -8.36 10.48
C LYS A 34 3.08 -8.82 10.56
N HIS A 35 2.38 -8.40 11.61
CA HIS A 35 0.97 -8.71 11.81
C HIS A 35 0.01 -7.79 11.04
N ILE A 36 0.45 -7.09 9.98
CA ILE A 36 -0.37 -6.12 9.24
C ILE A 36 -0.59 -6.64 7.82
N ASP A 37 -1.84 -6.68 7.36
CA ASP A 37 -2.19 -7.10 6.00
C ASP A 37 -1.70 -6.03 5.00
N PRO A 38 -0.96 -6.41 3.94
CA PRO A 38 -0.60 -5.50 2.86
C PRO A 38 -1.81 -4.77 2.24
N TYR A 39 -3.01 -5.36 2.30
CA TYR A 39 -4.25 -4.73 1.84
C TYR A 39 -4.53 -3.40 2.55
N ASP A 40 -4.49 -3.39 3.88
CA ASP A 40 -4.83 -2.20 4.69
C ASP A 40 -3.82 -1.07 4.44
N ILE A 41 -2.56 -1.45 4.24
CA ILE A 41 -1.48 -0.51 3.93
C ILE A 41 -1.67 0.11 2.54
N PHE A 42 -2.07 -0.70 1.56
CA PHE A 42 -2.31 -0.23 0.20
C PHE A 42 -3.54 0.69 0.14
N CYS A 43 -4.64 0.34 0.82
CA CYS A 43 -5.82 1.20 0.89
C CYS A 43 -5.51 2.53 1.61
N ALA A 44 -4.72 2.51 2.69
CA ALA A 44 -4.25 3.74 3.34
C ALA A 44 -3.44 4.65 2.39
N MET A 45 -2.59 4.07 1.54
CA MET A 45 -1.87 4.85 0.50
C MET A 45 -2.83 5.44 -0.53
N LEU A 46 -3.79 4.65 -1.03
CA LEU A 46 -4.80 5.13 -1.98
C LEU A 46 -5.62 6.27 -1.38
N TYR A 47 -5.95 6.20 -0.10
CA TYR A 47 -6.64 7.28 0.60
C TYR A 47 -5.82 8.59 0.53
N VAL A 48 -4.53 8.53 0.85
CA VAL A 48 -3.64 9.70 0.78
C VAL A 48 -3.54 10.23 -0.66
N LEU A 49 -3.35 9.34 -1.64
CA LEU A 49 -3.21 9.71 -3.06
C LEU A 49 -4.50 10.32 -3.65
N LYS A 50 -5.67 9.81 -3.27
CA LYS A 50 -6.97 10.28 -3.75
C LYS A 50 -7.40 11.60 -3.11
N ASN A 51 -7.17 11.76 -1.80
CA ASN A 51 -7.64 12.92 -1.05
C ASN A 51 -6.59 14.05 -0.95
N GLY A 52 -5.33 13.77 -1.25
CA GLY A 52 -4.25 14.76 -1.19
C GLY A 52 -3.90 15.22 0.23
N CYS A 53 -4.16 14.41 1.25
CA CYS A 53 -3.87 14.75 2.65
C CYS A 53 -2.43 14.43 3.05
N THR A 54 -1.98 14.94 4.20
CA THR A 54 -0.67 14.53 4.73
C THR A 54 -0.76 13.14 5.36
N TRP A 55 0.38 12.43 5.44
CA TRP A 55 0.43 11.12 6.12
C TRP A 55 -0.03 11.18 7.58
N ARG A 56 0.19 12.30 8.27
CA ARG A 56 -0.19 12.46 9.68
C ARG A 56 -1.70 12.61 9.88
N ASP A 57 -2.42 12.99 8.83
CA ASP A 57 -3.88 13.13 8.82
C ASP A 57 -4.59 11.83 8.41
N LEU A 58 -3.84 10.73 8.30
CA LEU A 58 -4.42 9.42 7.99
C LEU A 58 -5.41 9.01 9.10
N PRO A 59 -6.62 8.58 8.74
CA PRO A 59 -7.60 8.08 9.71
C PRO A 59 -7.07 6.95 10.61
N ALA A 60 -7.58 6.90 11.84
CA ALA A 60 -7.10 5.98 12.87
C ALA A 60 -7.53 4.51 12.67
N ASP A 61 -8.48 4.27 11.76
CA ASP A 61 -8.92 2.95 11.30
C ASP A 61 -7.97 2.32 10.26
N PHE A 62 -6.96 3.04 9.81
CA PHE A 62 -5.84 2.53 9.02
C PHE A 62 -4.61 2.17 9.87
N PRO A 63 -3.65 1.41 9.30
CA PRO A 63 -2.34 1.22 9.92
C PRO A 63 -1.65 2.56 10.22
N LYS A 64 -0.83 2.60 11.28
CA LYS A 64 -0.06 3.79 11.67
C LYS A 64 0.67 4.40 10.45
N TRP A 65 0.54 5.72 10.28
CA TRP A 65 1.09 6.44 9.13
C TRP A 65 2.56 6.16 8.85
N SER A 66 3.39 5.97 9.89
CA SER A 66 4.82 5.68 9.74
C SER A 66 5.07 4.32 9.08
N THR A 67 4.18 3.36 9.34
CA THR A 67 4.21 2.07 8.65
C THR A 67 3.79 2.25 7.20
N VAL A 68 2.69 2.95 6.94
CA VAL A 68 2.21 3.19 5.57
C VAL A 68 3.29 3.89 4.74
N TYR A 69 3.90 4.95 5.29
CA TYR A 69 4.98 5.69 4.66
C TYR A 69 6.21 4.83 4.35
N TYR A 70 6.62 3.95 5.28
CA TYR A 70 7.72 3.01 5.04
C TYR A 70 7.44 2.10 3.84
N TYR A 71 6.21 1.61 3.69
CA TYR A 71 5.84 0.78 2.54
C TYR A 71 5.78 1.60 1.26
N TRP A 72 5.17 2.78 1.30
CA TRP A 72 5.13 3.70 0.17
C TRP A 72 6.53 4.01 -0.36
N MET A 73 7.49 4.32 0.54
CA MET A 73 8.87 4.62 0.16
C MET A 73 9.55 3.43 -0.52
N ASN A 74 9.33 2.21 -0.02
CA ASN A 74 9.90 1.00 -0.63
C ASN A 74 9.29 0.69 -2.00
N TRP A 75 7.98 0.85 -2.15
CA TRP A 75 7.27 0.54 -3.41
C TRP A 75 7.44 1.64 -4.47
N SER A 76 7.70 2.88 -4.04
CA SER A 76 7.97 4.01 -4.93
C SER A 76 9.41 4.05 -5.44
N LYS A 77 10.30 3.22 -4.89
CA LYS A 77 11.69 3.16 -5.33
C LYS A 77 11.81 2.36 -6.64
N ALA A 78 12.32 3.00 -7.69
CA ALA A 78 12.68 2.30 -8.91
C ALA A 78 13.86 1.34 -8.65
N PRO A 79 13.80 0.08 -9.11
CA PRO A 79 14.89 -0.87 -8.92
C PRO A 79 16.10 -0.54 -9.79
N THR A 80 15.88 0.02 -10.98
CA THR A 80 16.88 0.50 -11.93
C THR A 80 16.34 1.75 -12.64
N PRO A 81 17.19 2.62 -13.24
CA PRO A 81 16.73 3.80 -13.98
C PRO A 81 15.72 3.49 -15.10
N ASP A 82 15.89 2.33 -15.76
CA ASP A 82 15.06 1.93 -16.90
C ASP A 82 13.74 1.24 -16.54
N LYS A 83 13.53 0.91 -15.25
CA LYS A 83 12.34 0.18 -14.79
C LYS A 83 11.46 1.07 -13.91
N PRO A 84 10.15 1.13 -14.17
CA PRO A 84 9.24 1.90 -13.33
C PRO A 84 9.20 1.34 -11.90
N ALA A 85 8.91 2.21 -10.93
CA ALA A 85 8.68 1.80 -9.55
C ALA A 85 7.57 0.74 -9.46
N LEU A 86 7.65 -0.13 -8.46
CA LEU A 86 6.65 -1.18 -8.24
C LEU A 86 5.24 -0.58 -8.12
N LEU A 87 5.11 0.53 -7.38
CA LEU A 87 3.84 1.22 -7.19
C LEU A 87 3.22 1.63 -8.53
N THR A 88 4.02 2.15 -9.46
CA THR A 88 3.56 2.53 -10.80
C THR A 88 3.08 1.32 -11.60
N GLN A 89 3.77 0.18 -11.50
CA GLN A 89 3.38 -1.05 -12.21
C GLN A 89 2.07 -1.61 -11.67
N VAL A 90 1.95 -1.63 -10.34
CA VAL A 90 0.76 -2.13 -9.62
C VAL A 90 -0.45 -1.24 -9.92
N LEU A 91 -0.31 0.08 -9.89
CA LEU A 91 -1.41 0.99 -10.22
C LEU A 91 -1.90 0.80 -11.66
N LYS A 92 -0.99 0.62 -12.62
CA LYS A 92 -1.37 0.32 -14.02
C LYS A 92 -2.15 -0.98 -14.19
N LYS A 93 -1.97 -1.97 -13.31
CA LYS A 93 -2.75 -3.23 -13.35
C LYS A 93 -4.18 -3.04 -12.85
N LEU A 94 -4.45 -1.98 -12.09
CA LEU A 94 -5.76 -1.71 -11.52
C LEU A 94 -6.65 -0.83 -12.42
N GLY A 95 -6.09 -0.17 -13.44
CA GLY A 95 -6.81 0.68 -14.40
C GLY A 95 -6.05 1.96 -14.71
#